data_AF-A0A8D0G5I4-F1
#
_entry.id   AF-A0A8D0G5I4-F1
#
_cell.length_a   1.000
_cell.length_b   1.000
_cell.length_c   1.000
_cell.angle_alpha   90.00
_cell.angle_beta   90.00
_cell.angle_gamma   90.00
#
_symmetry.space_group_name_H-M   'P 1'
#
loop_
_entity.id
_entity.type
_entity.pdbx_description
1 polymer ?
#
loop_
_entity_poly.entity_id
_entity_poly.type
_entity_poly.pdbx_seq_one_letter_code
_entity_poly.pdbx_strand_id
1 'polypeptide(L)'
;LTAPCGSCGPGYPSPLAAMNGPREKIIYVPCILTGTGTQQPDYLATVDVDPNSPCYCQVIHRLPMPYLNDELHHSGWNACSSCFGDTAKKRNRLILPSLGSSRLYVVDTGTEPRAPRLYKVYLTHPSPTHCHGLRMDTPPPHTCPHTQRRGVCGCGVRVKKAIDSDSRSLSGG
;
A
#
# COMPACT_ATOMS: atom_id res chain seq x y z
N LEU A 1 16.86 2.20 26.75
CA LEU A 1 16.71 3.07 25.56
C LEU A 1 17.61 2.52 24.46
N THR A 2 17.11 1.57 23.66
CA THR A 2 17.86 1.07 22.49
C THR A 2 17.70 2.07 21.36
N ALA A 3 18.81 2.67 20.93
CA ALA A 3 18.84 3.53 19.75
C ALA A 3 18.27 2.77 18.53
N PRO A 4 17.55 3.45 17.62
CA PRO A 4 17.22 2.83 16.34
C PRO A 4 18.55 2.51 15.66
N CYS A 5 18.82 1.23 15.39
CA CYS A 5 20.07 0.90 14.73
C CYS A 5 20.01 1.52 13.33
N GLY A 6 20.87 2.50 13.07
CA GLY A 6 20.92 3.24 11.79
C GLY A 6 21.32 2.38 10.59
N SER A 7 21.46 1.08 10.80
CA SER A 7 21.93 0.05 9.87
C SER A 7 21.01 -1.16 9.78
N CYS A 8 19.81 -1.14 10.38
CA CYS A 8 18.83 -2.21 10.21
C CYS A 8 17.77 -1.77 9.20
N GLY A 9 17.49 -2.63 8.21
CA GLY A 9 16.36 -2.48 7.29
C GLY A 9 15.01 -2.29 8.02
N PRO A 10 13.92 -2.04 7.29
CA PRO A 10 12.66 -1.60 7.90
C PRO A 10 12.05 -2.63 8.86
N GLY A 11 11.45 -2.14 9.93
CA GLY A 11 10.70 -2.96 10.89
C GLY A 11 11.55 -3.50 12.05
N TYR A 12 11.19 -4.68 12.54
CA TYR A 12 11.73 -5.28 13.76
C TYR A 12 12.14 -6.74 13.53
N PRO A 13 13.15 -7.27 14.25
CA PRO A 13 13.62 -8.65 14.06
C PRO A 13 12.64 -9.71 14.57
N SER A 14 11.71 -9.34 15.46
CA SER A 14 10.75 -10.27 16.08
C SER A 14 9.48 -9.54 16.52
N PRO A 15 8.38 -10.27 16.75
CA PRO A 15 7.16 -9.70 17.34
C PRO A 15 7.40 -9.04 18.70
N LEU A 16 8.20 -9.66 19.57
CA LEU A 16 8.52 -9.10 20.89
C LEU A 16 9.28 -7.76 20.78
N ALA A 17 10.19 -7.64 19.81
CA ALA A 17 10.86 -6.37 19.55
C ALA A 17 9.88 -5.30 19.02
N ALA A 18 8.91 -5.70 18.18
CA ALA A 18 7.88 -4.80 17.67
C ALA A 18 6.95 -4.29 18.78
N MET A 19 6.58 -5.14 19.74
CA MET A 19 5.76 -4.76 20.89
C MET A 19 6.42 -3.71 21.79
N ASN A 20 7.76 -3.70 21.82
CA ASN A 20 8.56 -2.72 22.56
C ASN A 20 8.97 -1.51 21.71
N GLY A 21 8.47 -1.43 20.46
CA GLY A 21 8.74 -0.32 19.56
C GLY A 21 8.07 0.99 20.01
N PRO A 22 8.49 2.13 19.45
CA PRO A 22 7.80 3.40 19.68
C PRO A 22 6.33 3.32 19.24
N ARG A 23 5.44 3.94 20.01
CA ARG A 23 4.03 4.09 19.64
C ARG A 23 3.90 4.94 18.38
N GLU A 24 2.93 4.58 17.54
CA GLU A 24 2.58 5.32 16.35
C GLU A 24 2.07 6.72 16.71
N LYS A 25 2.44 7.71 15.90
CA LYS A 25 1.99 9.11 16.04
C LYS A 25 0.99 9.52 14.97
N ILE A 26 0.90 8.75 13.89
CA ILE A 26 -0.04 8.97 12.78
C ILE A 26 -0.58 7.64 12.27
N ILE A 27 -1.81 7.66 11.74
CA ILE A 27 -2.46 6.53 11.07
C ILE A 27 -2.94 6.98 9.70
N TYR A 28 -2.76 6.12 8.69
CA TYR A 28 -3.34 6.32 7.36
C TYR A 28 -4.60 5.47 7.21
N VAL A 29 -5.72 6.09 6.86
CA VAL A 29 -7.02 5.43 6.77
C VAL A 29 -7.61 5.62 5.37
N PRO A 30 -7.79 4.56 4.57
CA PRO A 30 -8.57 4.62 3.35
C PRO A 30 -10.01 5.02 3.69
N CYS A 31 -10.55 6.01 2.98
CA CYS A 31 -11.91 6.47 3.13
C CYS A 31 -12.64 6.29 1.80
N ILE A 32 -13.64 5.42 1.82
CA ILE A 32 -14.41 5.01 0.64
C ILE A 32 -15.64 5.91 0.54
N LEU A 33 -15.73 6.67 -0.54
CA LEU A 33 -16.92 7.44 -0.91
C LEU A 33 -17.71 6.78 -2.03
N THR A 34 -17.10 5.81 -2.71
CA THR A 34 -17.77 4.92 -3.67
C THR A 34 -19.02 4.29 -3.05
N GLY A 35 -20.16 4.36 -3.74
CA GLY A 35 -21.43 3.80 -3.27
C GLY A 35 -22.20 4.66 -2.25
N THR A 36 -21.65 5.79 -1.80
CA THR A 36 -22.34 6.70 -0.86
C THR A 36 -23.33 7.68 -1.54
N GLY A 37 -23.39 7.66 -2.87
CA GLY A 37 -24.16 8.63 -3.67
C GLY A 37 -23.44 9.97 -3.91
N THR A 38 -22.29 10.19 -3.27
CA THR A 38 -21.46 11.37 -3.52
C THR A 38 -20.65 11.21 -4.82
N GLN A 39 -20.51 12.30 -5.58
CA GLN A 39 -19.66 12.34 -6.79
C GLN A 39 -18.23 12.78 -6.43
N GLN A 40 -17.66 12.18 -5.38
CA GLN A 40 -16.32 12.49 -4.89
C GLN A 40 -15.45 11.23 -4.91
N PRO A 41 -14.14 11.37 -5.19
CA PRO A 41 -13.23 10.24 -5.18
C PRO A 41 -12.98 9.76 -3.76
N ASP A 42 -12.66 8.48 -3.63
CA ASP A 42 -12.09 7.96 -2.40
C ASP A 42 -10.80 8.73 -2.06
N TYR A 43 -10.42 8.73 -0.78
CA TYR A 43 -9.23 9.45 -0.34
C TYR A 43 -8.51 8.72 0.77
N LEU A 44 -7.24 9.06 0.98
CA LEU A 44 -6.45 8.61 2.13
C LEU A 44 -6.45 9.71 3.19
N ALA A 45 -7.01 9.43 4.36
CA ALA A 45 -6.91 10.31 5.52
C ALA A 45 -5.60 10.05 6.27
N THR A 46 -4.91 11.11 6.69
CA THR A 46 -3.88 11.03 7.74
C THR A 46 -4.49 11.52 9.04
N VAL A 47 -4.50 10.67 10.06
CA VAL A 47 -5.01 10.97 11.40
C VAL A 47 -3.84 11.12 12.36
N ASP A 48 -3.83 12.18 13.15
CA ASP A 48 -2.88 12.35 14.24
C ASP A 48 -3.35 11.58 15.48
N VAL A 49 -2.49 10.71 16.00
CA VAL A 49 -2.76 9.87 17.16
C VAL A 49 -1.74 10.04 18.28
N ASP A 50 -0.88 11.07 18.21
CA ASP A 50 0.01 11.43 19.33
C ASP A 50 -0.79 12.18 20.41
N PRO A 51 -0.94 11.65 21.64
CA PRO A 51 -1.70 12.31 22.70
C PRO A 51 -1.14 13.69 23.12
N ASN A 52 0.12 13.98 22.77
CA ASN A 52 0.76 15.26 23.07
C ASN A 52 0.60 16.28 21.94
N SER A 53 -0.01 15.89 20.82
CA SER A 53 -0.23 16.77 19.68
C SER A 53 -1.44 17.69 19.91
N PRO A 54 -1.37 18.98 19.51
CA PRO A 54 -2.54 19.85 19.52
C PRO A 54 -3.65 19.39 18.55
N CYS A 55 -3.31 18.51 17.59
CA CYS A 55 -4.25 17.92 16.64
C CYS A 55 -4.64 16.47 16.99
N TYR A 56 -4.43 16.03 18.24
CA TYR A 56 -4.75 14.66 18.65
C TYR A 56 -6.19 14.27 18.30
N CYS A 57 -6.36 13.07 17.73
CA CYS A 57 -7.63 12.52 17.24
C CYS A 57 -8.28 13.30 16.09
N GLN A 58 -7.52 14.07 15.31
CA GLN A 58 -8.02 14.80 14.15
C GLN A 58 -7.47 14.27 12.83
N VAL A 59 -8.26 14.42 11.77
CA VAL A 59 -7.78 14.24 10.39
C VAL A 59 -6.96 15.47 10.02
N ILE A 60 -5.65 15.30 9.93
CA ILE A 60 -4.69 16.38 9.65
C ILE A 60 -4.38 16.56 8.16
N HIS A 61 -4.70 15.56 7.34
CA HIS A 61 -4.53 15.63 5.89
C HIS A 61 -5.49 14.69 5.16
N ARG A 62 -5.90 15.07 3.95
CA ARG A 62 -6.72 14.26 3.05
C ARG A 62 -6.07 14.26 1.68
N LEU A 63 -5.69 13.09 1.19
CA LEU A 63 -5.18 12.89 -0.16
C LEU A 63 -6.29 12.28 -1.03
N PRO A 64 -7.05 13.08 -1.81
CA PRO A 64 -8.04 12.54 -2.73
C PRO A 64 -7.39 11.75 -3.86
N MET A 65 -7.98 10.62 -4.23
CA MET A 65 -7.57 9.89 -5.42
C MET A 65 -8.06 10.59 -6.68
N PRO A 66 -7.37 10.42 -7.81
CA PRO A 66 -7.70 11.14 -9.03
C PRO A 66 -8.95 10.63 -9.76
N TYR A 67 -9.49 9.46 -9.39
CA TYR A 67 -10.61 8.82 -10.08
C TYR A 67 -11.77 8.49 -9.14
N LEU A 68 -12.98 8.49 -9.69
CA LEU A 68 -14.19 8.08 -8.99
C LEU A 68 -14.35 6.55 -9.01
N ASN A 69 -15.10 6.04 -8.03
CA ASN A 69 -15.53 4.63 -7.96
C ASN A 69 -14.38 3.61 -7.91
N ASP A 70 -13.31 3.93 -7.19
CA ASP A 70 -12.15 3.05 -7.01
C ASP A 70 -12.36 1.99 -5.93
N GLU A 71 -13.09 2.31 -4.87
CA GLU A 71 -13.26 1.49 -3.68
C GLU A 71 -11.91 1.09 -3.04
N LEU A 72 -11.25 2.05 -2.39
CA LEU A 72 -10.01 1.83 -1.63
C LEU A 72 -10.25 0.95 -0.40
N HIS A 73 -10.15 -0.37 -0.57
CA HIS A 73 -10.58 -1.32 0.45
C HIS A 73 -9.47 -1.75 1.43
N HIS A 74 -8.24 -1.92 0.93
CA HIS A 74 -7.10 -2.35 1.73
C HIS A 74 -5.87 -1.48 1.48
N SER A 75 -4.93 -1.51 2.42
CA SER A 75 -3.64 -0.83 2.28
C SER A 75 -2.51 -1.68 2.85
N GLY A 76 -1.29 -1.48 2.31
CA GLY A 76 -0.11 -2.18 2.78
C GLY A 76 1.18 -1.43 2.50
N TRP A 77 2.23 -1.74 3.22
CA TRP A 77 3.54 -1.11 3.05
C TRP A 77 4.36 -1.78 1.94
N ASN A 78 5.17 -1.01 1.22
CA ASN A 78 6.10 -1.55 0.23
C ASN A 78 7.15 -2.49 0.87
N ALA A 79 7.63 -2.14 2.07
CA ALA A 79 8.55 -2.92 2.87
C ALA A 79 8.14 -2.92 4.36
N CYS A 80 8.40 -4.01 5.06
CA CYS A 80 8.08 -4.20 6.48
C CYS A 80 9.14 -5.07 7.17
N SER A 81 8.86 -5.57 8.37
CA SER A 81 9.77 -6.42 9.15
C SER A 81 10.29 -7.67 8.42
N SER A 82 9.63 -8.13 7.35
CA SER A 82 10.16 -9.20 6.50
C SER A 82 11.45 -8.81 5.76
N CYS A 83 11.76 -7.51 5.69
CA CYS A 83 12.99 -6.95 5.14
C CYS A 83 13.93 -6.47 6.26
N PHE A 84 13.73 -6.90 7.51
CA PHE A 84 14.63 -6.54 8.59
C PHE A 84 16.07 -6.97 8.26
N GLY A 85 17.02 -6.07 8.47
CA GLY A 85 18.43 -6.26 8.11
C GLY A 85 18.80 -5.90 6.67
N ASP A 86 17.84 -5.70 5.75
CA ASP A 86 18.10 -5.22 4.40
C ASP A 86 18.06 -3.68 4.35
N THR A 87 19.23 -3.04 4.45
CA THR A 87 19.39 -1.58 4.46
C THR A 87 19.07 -0.92 3.12
N ALA A 88 19.04 -1.69 2.02
CA ALA A 88 18.66 -1.17 0.72
C ALA A 88 17.14 -0.95 0.60
N LYS A 89 16.35 -1.42 1.58
CA LYS A 89 14.89 -1.27 1.62
C LYS A 89 14.46 -0.17 2.56
N LYS A 90 13.38 0.52 2.21
CA LYS A 90 12.76 1.58 3.04
C LYS A 90 11.25 1.40 3.08
N ARG A 91 10.66 1.54 4.28
CA ARG A 91 9.20 1.63 4.47
C ARG A 91 8.78 3.09 4.32
N ASN A 92 8.57 3.51 3.08
CA ASN A 92 8.28 4.90 2.72
C ASN A 92 7.21 5.04 1.63
N ARG A 93 6.56 3.93 1.24
CA ARG A 93 5.47 3.92 0.29
C ARG A 93 4.30 3.12 0.84
N LEU A 94 3.11 3.69 0.75
CA LEU A 94 1.85 3.00 1.01
C LEU A 94 1.24 2.55 -0.31
N ILE A 95 0.84 1.29 -0.38
CA ILE A 95 0.26 0.65 -1.57
C ILE A 95 -1.23 0.50 -1.32
N LEU A 96 -2.05 1.10 -2.21
CA LEU A 96 -3.50 1.15 -2.11
C LEU A 96 -4.13 0.52 -3.36
N PRO A 97 -4.41 -0.80 -3.34
CA PRO A 97 -5.24 -1.41 -4.37
C PRO A 97 -6.69 -0.93 -4.29
N SER A 98 -7.31 -0.79 -5.45
CA SER A 98 -8.69 -0.34 -5.64
C SER A 98 -9.55 -1.50 -6.12
N LEU A 99 -10.59 -1.86 -5.36
CA LEU A 99 -11.42 -3.02 -5.66
C LEU A 99 -12.33 -2.79 -6.88
N GLY A 100 -12.89 -1.59 -7.02
CA GLY A 100 -13.85 -1.24 -8.07
C GLY A 100 -13.22 -1.01 -9.45
N SER A 101 -11.93 -0.67 -9.51
CA SER A 101 -11.29 -0.22 -10.75
C SER A 101 -10.05 -0.98 -11.18
N SER A 102 -9.53 -1.88 -10.33
CA SER A 102 -8.24 -2.52 -10.55
C SER A 102 -7.06 -1.55 -10.69
N ARG A 103 -7.21 -0.30 -10.22
CA ARG A 103 -6.09 0.63 -10.06
C ARG A 103 -5.29 0.30 -8.81
N LEU A 104 -3.99 0.58 -8.87
CA LEU A 104 -3.09 0.48 -7.74
C LEU A 104 -2.36 1.82 -7.57
N TYR A 105 -2.62 2.47 -6.44
CA TYR A 105 -1.97 3.71 -6.08
C TYR A 105 -0.75 3.44 -5.22
N VAL A 106 0.34 4.10 -5.55
CA VAL A 106 1.54 4.19 -4.72
C VAL A 106 1.56 5.59 -4.15
N VAL A 107 1.56 5.69 -2.82
CA VAL A 107 1.58 6.95 -2.09
C VAL A 107 2.93 7.10 -1.39
N ASP A 108 3.56 8.26 -1.56
CA ASP A 108 4.77 8.63 -0.84
C ASP A 108 4.42 9.13 0.56
N THR A 109 4.94 8.42 1.56
CA THR A 109 4.84 8.74 2.98
C THR A 109 6.20 9.05 3.60
N GLY A 110 7.29 8.95 2.82
CA GLY A 110 8.65 9.18 3.30
C GLY A 110 9.06 10.65 3.27
N THR A 111 8.63 11.40 2.26
CA THR A 111 8.99 12.82 2.11
C THR A 111 8.31 13.68 3.17
N GLU A 112 7.00 13.53 3.34
CA GLU A 112 6.21 14.28 4.30
C GLU A 112 5.13 13.36 4.92
N PRO A 113 5.44 12.66 6.04
CA PRO A 113 4.52 11.65 6.58
C PRO A 113 3.15 12.20 6.97
N ARG A 114 3.08 13.47 7.42
CA ARG A 114 1.82 14.11 7.84
C ARG A 114 0.96 14.59 6.67
N ALA A 115 1.55 14.79 5.49
CA ALA A 115 0.87 15.19 4.26
C ALA A 115 1.37 14.33 3.07
N PRO A 116 0.99 13.03 3.04
CA PRO A 116 1.44 12.11 2.01
C PRO A 116 0.94 12.51 0.62
N ARG A 117 1.68 12.13 -0.41
CA ARG A 117 1.41 12.56 -1.80
C ARG A 117 1.32 11.36 -2.73
N LEU A 118 0.51 11.49 -3.77
CA LEU A 118 0.43 10.46 -4.80
C LEU A 118 1.78 10.37 -5.54
N TYR A 119 2.39 9.19 -5.54
CA TYR A 119 3.66 8.93 -6.21
C TYR A 119 3.44 8.36 -7.61
N LYS A 120 2.58 7.34 -7.74
CA LYS A 120 2.35 6.64 -9.01
C LYS A 120 1.00 5.93 -9.02
N VAL A 121 0.45 5.75 -10.21
CA VAL A 121 -0.77 4.97 -10.45
C VAL A 121 -0.47 3.89 -11.47
N TYR A 122 -0.90 2.66 -11.20
CA TYR A 122 -0.82 1.54 -12.12
C TYR A 122 -2.21 0.97 -12.41
N LEU A 123 -2.42 0.51 -13.64
CA LEU A 123 -3.57 -0.31 -14.01
C LEU A 123 -3.14 -1.78 -13.97
N THR A 124 -3.83 -2.61 -13.19
CA THR A 124 -3.46 -4.03 -13.04
C THR A 124 -4.12 -4.92 -14.10
N HIS A 125 -5.04 -4.38 -14.90
CA HIS A 125 -5.59 -5.00 -16.11
C HIS A 125 -5.48 -4.07 -17.32
N PRO A 126 -5.00 -4.56 -18.49
CA PRO A 126 -5.21 -3.85 -19.74
C PRO A 126 -6.70 -3.87 -20.11
N SER A 127 -7.16 -2.81 -20.80
CA SER A 127 -8.49 -2.72 -21.42
C SER A 127 -8.87 -4.03 -22.17
N PRO A 128 -10.16 -4.42 -22.22
CA PRO A 128 -10.64 -5.61 -22.93
C PRO A 128 -10.20 -5.71 -24.39
N THR A 129 -9.82 -4.59 -25.02
CA THR A 129 -9.29 -4.56 -26.39
C THR A 129 -7.97 -5.33 -26.57
N HIS A 130 -7.33 -5.80 -25.50
CA HIS A 130 -6.14 -6.66 -25.56
C HIS A 130 -6.40 -8.15 -25.23
N CYS A 131 -7.66 -8.53 -25.03
CA CYS A 131 -8.05 -9.89 -24.64
C CYS A 131 -8.88 -10.61 -25.71
N HIS A 132 -8.47 -10.57 -26.98
CA HIS A 132 -8.89 -11.59 -27.94
C HIS A 132 -7.97 -12.81 -27.79
N GLY A 133 -8.38 -13.82 -27.04
CA GLY A 133 -7.70 -15.13 -27.11
C GLY A 133 -7.86 -16.09 -25.94
N LEU A 134 -8.36 -15.68 -24.77
CA LEU A 134 -8.55 -16.60 -23.64
C LEU A 134 -10.02 -16.67 -23.26
N ARG A 135 -10.70 -17.69 -23.79
CA ARG A 135 -12.01 -18.14 -23.30
C ARG A 135 -11.90 -18.41 -21.80
N MET A 136 -12.70 -17.69 -21.01
CA MET A 136 -12.95 -18.01 -19.60
C MET A 136 -14.16 -18.94 -19.54
N ASP A 137 -13.93 -20.24 -19.56
CA ASP A 137 -14.94 -21.20 -19.11
C ASP A 137 -14.88 -21.23 -17.57
N THR A 138 -15.95 -20.77 -16.94
CA THR A 138 -16.12 -20.71 -15.48
C THR A 138 -16.62 -22.05 -14.94
N PRO A 139 -16.12 -22.52 -13.78
CA PRO A 139 -16.92 -23.39 -12.91
C PRO A 139 -17.29 -22.66 -11.60
N PRO A 140 -18.44 -23.01 -11.00
CA PRO A 140 -19.02 -22.33 -9.82
C PRO A 140 -18.24 -22.65 -8.53
N PRO A 141 -18.51 -21.91 -7.43
CA PRO A 141 -17.67 -21.96 -6.24
C PRO A 141 -17.90 -23.24 -5.44
N HIS A 142 -16.99 -23.52 -4.50
CA HIS A 142 -16.99 -24.63 -3.53
C HIS A 142 -16.55 -26.02 -4.04
N THR A 143 -15.28 -26.17 -4.42
CA THR A 143 -14.48 -27.34 -3.97
C THR A 143 -12.99 -27.02 -4.10
N CYS A 144 -12.24 -27.19 -3.01
CA CYS A 144 -10.78 -27.18 -3.05
C CYS A 144 -10.30 -28.65 -3.02
N PRO A 145 -9.84 -29.23 -4.16
CA PRO A 145 -8.98 -30.38 -4.11
C PRO A 145 -7.54 -29.91 -4.28
N HIS A 146 -6.68 -30.30 -3.35
CA HIS A 146 -5.23 -30.23 -3.46
C HIS A 146 -4.77 -30.64 -4.87
N THR A 147 -4.37 -29.67 -5.70
CA THR A 147 -3.49 -29.92 -6.83
C THR A 147 -2.60 -28.71 -7.07
N GLN A 148 -1.32 -29.00 -6.98
CA GLN A 148 -0.19 -28.11 -7.15
C GLN A 148 -0.18 -27.58 -8.60
N ARG A 149 -0.78 -26.41 -8.87
CA ARG A 149 -0.45 -25.62 -10.07
C ARG A 149 0.15 -24.30 -9.64
N ARG A 150 1.45 -24.16 -9.91
CA ARG A 150 2.22 -22.92 -9.83
C ARG A 150 1.62 -21.92 -10.83
N GLY A 151 0.62 -21.16 -10.42
CA GLY A 151 0.10 -20.00 -11.13
C GLY A 151 0.42 -18.75 -10.32
N VAL A 152 1.67 -18.29 -10.36
CA VAL A 152 2.01 -16.97 -9.80
C VAL A 152 1.32 -15.93 -10.69
N CYS A 153 0.35 -15.20 -10.15
CA CYS A 153 -0.26 -14.07 -10.83
C CYS A 153 0.84 -13.07 -11.24
N GLY A 154 1.23 -13.10 -12.52
CA GLY A 154 2.36 -12.33 -13.06
C GLY A 154 2.14 -10.81 -13.06
N CYS A 155 0.96 -10.33 -12.64
CA CYS A 155 0.69 -8.92 -12.44
C CYS A 155 1.21 -8.42 -11.08
N GLY A 156 0.96 -9.17 -9.98
CA GLY A 156 1.40 -8.79 -8.64
C GLY A 156 2.93 -8.73 -8.48
N VAL A 157 3.65 -9.64 -9.16
CA VAL A 157 5.13 -9.63 -9.16
C VAL A 157 5.70 -8.43 -9.93
N ARG A 158 5.04 -7.99 -11.00
CA ARG A 158 5.49 -6.83 -11.80
C ARG A 158 5.32 -5.52 -11.04
N VAL A 159 4.21 -5.36 -10.33
CA VAL A 159 3.97 -4.18 -9.49
C VAL A 159 5.00 -4.08 -8.37
N LYS A 160 5.25 -5.17 -7.62
CA LYS A 160 6.24 -5.16 -6.54
C LYS A 160 7.66 -4.91 -7.05
N LYS A 161 8.04 -5.51 -8.19
CA LYS A 161 9.33 -5.21 -8.84
C LYS A 161 9.46 -3.75 -9.27
N ALA A 162 8.40 -3.13 -9.81
CA ALA A 162 8.42 -1.73 -10.21
C ALA A 162 8.56 -0.77 -9.01
N ILE A 163 7.84 -1.06 -7.92
CA ILE A 163 7.97 -0.29 -6.67
C ILE A 163 9.38 -0.44 -6.08
N ASP A 164 9.94 -1.66 -6.11
CA ASP A 164 11.28 -1.95 -5.60
C ASP A 164 12.39 -1.35 -6.47
N SER A 165 12.26 -1.33 -7.80
CA SER A 165 13.25 -0.73 -8.71
C SER A 165 13.32 0.78 -8.57
N ASP A 166 12.17 1.44 -8.43
CA ASP A 166 12.09 2.90 -8.23
C ASP A 166 12.67 3.32 -6.86
N SER A 167 12.72 2.40 -5.88
CA SER A 167 13.38 2.66 -4.58
C SER A 167 14.91 2.60 -4.63
N ARG A 168 15.50 1.89 -5.60
CA ARG A 168 16.96 1.77 -5.77
C ARG A 168 17.57 2.95 -6.54
N SER A 169 16.81 3.61 -7.41
CA SER A 169 17.30 4.77 -8.16
C SER A 169 17.46 6.03 -7.30
N LEU A 170 16.89 6.06 -6.09
CA LEU A 170 16.98 7.18 -5.15
C LEU A 170 18.12 7.04 -4.11
N SER A 171 18.94 5.98 -4.18
CA SER A 171 20.11 5.78 -3.31
C SER A 171 21.46 5.97 -4.03
N GLY A 172 21.44 6.44 -5.28
CA GLY A 172 22.64 6.80 -6.04
C GLY A 172 22.63 8.28 -6.34
N GLY A 173 23.27 9.08 -5.49
CA GLY A 173 23.46 10.52 -5.61
C GLY A 173 24.41 10.99 -4.52
#